data_AF-A0A7X3ZHA8-F1
#
_entry.id   AF-A0A7X3ZHA8-F1
#
_cell.length_a   1.000
_cell.length_b   1.000
_cell.length_c   1.000
_cell.angle_alpha   90.00
_cell.angle_beta   90.00
_cell.angle_gamma   90.00
#
_symmetry.space_group_name_H-M   'P 1'
#
loop_
_entity.id
_entity.type
_entity.pdbx_description
1 polymer ?
#
loop_
_entity_poly.entity_id
_entity_poly.type
_entity_poly.pdbx_seq_one_letter_code
_entity_poly.pdbx_strand_id
1 'polypeptide(L)'
;MNNGPETKPKSRNSKFIPFFLILLIAVSIGLAIRHYFTKQQVIPHQGGLEVYFSKGDSSNSDSSLEKILILKLNLATEKIDAALYQLKSKQVTDTLIKAHKNGINVQVMTENE
;
A
#
# COMPACT_ATOMS: atom_id res chain seq x y z
N MET A 1 5.10 -54.84 -56.19
CA MET A 1 5.53 -53.95 -55.09
C MET A 1 4.87 -52.60 -55.28
N ASN A 2 4.00 -52.18 -54.36
CA ASN A 2 3.39 -50.84 -54.36
C ASN A 2 3.60 -50.26 -52.95
N ASN A 3 4.54 -49.34 -52.82
CA ASN A 3 4.85 -48.68 -51.55
C ASN A 3 3.99 -47.42 -51.45
N GLY A 4 3.02 -47.41 -50.54
CA GLY A 4 2.19 -46.25 -50.23
C GLY A 4 3.01 -45.13 -49.57
N PRO A 5 2.54 -43.87 -49.62
CA PRO A 5 3.30 -42.72 -49.14
C PRO A 5 3.42 -42.73 -47.61
N GLU A 6 4.66 -42.75 -47.13
CA GLU A 6 4.97 -42.59 -45.71
C GLU A 6 4.56 -41.20 -45.22
N THR A 7 3.56 -41.13 -44.34
CA THR A 7 3.17 -39.87 -43.69
C THR A 7 4.15 -39.53 -42.56
N LYS A 8 4.94 -38.48 -42.77
CA LYS A 8 5.89 -37.92 -41.80
C LYS A 8 5.16 -37.51 -40.50
N PRO A 9 5.58 -37.98 -39.31
CA PRO A 9 4.92 -37.62 -38.06
C PRO A 9 5.18 -36.15 -37.68
N LYS A 10 4.11 -35.45 -37.30
CA LYS A 10 4.08 -34.05 -36.88
C LYS A 10 4.79 -33.91 -35.51
N SER A 11 5.98 -33.32 -35.51
CA SER A 11 6.75 -32.99 -34.31
C SER A 11 5.94 -32.05 -33.40
N ARG A 12 5.68 -32.49 -32.17
CA ARG A 12 5.01 -31.71 -31.12
C ARG A 12 6.09 -31.02 -30.29
N ASN A 13 6.27 -29.72 -30.50
CA ASN A 13 7.22 -28.89 -29.76
C ASN A 13 6.72 -28.64 -28.32
N SER A 14 6.98 -29.57 -27.40
CA SER A 14 6.82 -29.32 -25.97
C SER A 14 8.00 -28.47 -25.50
N LYS A 15 7.77 -27.17 -25.33
CA LYS A 15 8.74 -26.26 -24.71
C LYS A 15 9.06 -26.78 -23.31
N PHE A 16 10.27 -27.31 -23.12
CA PHE A 16 10.80 -27.72 -21.83
C PHE A 16 11.05 -26.43 -21.04
N ILE A 17 10.07 -25.99 -20.24
CA ILE A 17 10.22 -24.79 -19.43
C ILE A 17 11.11 -25.18 -18.26
N PRO A 18 12.33 -24.62 -18.14
CA PRO A 18 13.21 -24.99 -17.04
C PRO A 18 12.57 -24.56 -15.72
N PHE A 19 12.66 -25.42 -14.70
CA PHE A 19 12.08 -25.19 -13.37
C PHE A 19 12.47 -23.82 -12.78
N PHE A 20 13.68 -23.34 -13.09
CA PHE A 20 14.16 -22.01 -12.71
C PHE A 20 13.30 -20.86 -13.25
N LEU A 21 12.71 -21.00 -14.44
CA LEU A 21 11.85 -19.97 -15.04
C LEU A 21 10.51 -19.88 -14.27
N ILE A 22 9.96 -21.03 -13.89
CA ILE A 22 8.75 -21.09 -13.05
C ILE A 22 9.04 -20.54 -11.65
N LEU A 23 10.21 -20.87 -11.09
CA LEU A 23 10.65 -20.36 -9.80
C LEU A 23 10.82 -18.83 -9.82
N LEU A 24 11.44 -18.28 -10.86
CA LEU A 24 11.58 -16.83 -11.04
C LEU A 24 10.22 -16.12 -11.13
N ILE A 25 9.27 -16.71 -11.87
CA ILE A 25 7.91 -16.18 -11.97
C ILE A 25 7.21 -16.22 -10.60
N ALA A 26 7.31 -17.32 -9.86
CA ALA A 26 6.70 -17.44 -8.54
C ALA A 26 7.28 -16.42 -7.53
N VAL A 27 8.60 -16.22 -7.54
CA VAL A 27 9.28 -15.24 -6.67
C VAL A 27 8.88 -13.81 -7.05
N SER A 28 8.85 -13.48 -8.34
CA SER A 28 8.44 -12.15 -8.79
C SER A 28 6.97 -11.86 -8.49
N ILE A 29 6.08 -12.85 -8.60
CA ILE A 29 4.68 -12.72 -8.14
C ILE A 29 4.61 -12.51 -6.63
N GLY A 30 5.37 -13.26 -5.82
CA GLY A 30 5.39 -13.09 -4.36
C GLY A 30 5.89 -11.71 -3.93
N LEU A 31 6.95 -11.21 -4.57
CA LEU A 31 7.47 -9.86 -4.35
C LEU A 31 6.46 -8.79 -4.78
N ALA A 32 5.81 -8.99 -5.93
CA ALA A 32 4.76 -8.08 -6.41
C ALA A 32 3.58 -8.06 -5.43
N ILE A 33 3.04 -9.20 -5.03
CA ILE A 33 1.93 -9.31 -4.07
C ILE A 33 2.29 -8.58 -2.77
N ARG A 34 3.49 -8.82 -2.21
CA ARG A 34 3.97 -8.14 -1.00
C ARG A 34 4.02 -6.61 -1.18
N HIS A 35 4.45 -6.15 -2.35
CA HIS A 35 4.52 -4.73 -2.67
C HIS A 35 3.13 -4.10 -2.89
N TYR A 36 2.21 -4.80 -3.56
CA TYR A 36 0.86 -4.32 -3.85
C TYR A 36 -0.05 -4.33 -2.61
N PHE A 37 0.02 -5.36 -1.75
CA PHE A 37 -0.83 -5.47 -0.56
C PHE A 37 -0.48 -4.47 0.55
N THR A 38 0.66 -3.78 0.46
CA THR A 38 1.03 -2.72 1.43
C THR A 38 0.30 -1.40 1.16
N LYS A 39 -0.26 -1.18 -0.03
CA LYS A 39 -1.04 0.02 -0.33
C LYS A 39 -2.50 -0.22 0.02
N GLN A 40 -2.89 0.11 1.25
CA GLN A 40 -4.30 0.27 1.59
C GLN A 40 -4.92 1.25 0.60
N GLN A 41 -5.89 0.78 -0.19
CA GLN A 41 -6.57 1.60 -1.17
C GLN A 41 -7.49 2.58 -0.47
N VAL A 42 -6.97 3.76 -0.11
CA VAL A 42 -7.82 4.94 -0.03
C VAL A 42 -8.07 5.34 -1.47
N ILE A 43 -9.29 5.09 -1.94
CA ILE A 43 -9.74 5.51 -3.27
C ILE A 43 -9.48 7.02 -3.34
N PRO A 44 -8.57 7.50 -4.20
CA PRO A 44 -8.34 8.92 -4.33
C PRO A 44 -9.61 9.50 -4.98
N HIS A 45 -10.53 10.00 -4.16
CA HIS A 45 -11.63 10.81 -4.65
C HIS A 45 -11.01 12.11 -5.15
N GLN A 46 -10.90 12.22 -6.48
CA GLN A 46 -10.46 13.45 -7.13
C GLN A 46 -11.46 14.56 -6.78
N GLY A 47 -11.10 15.41 -5.82
CA GLY A 47 -11.81 16.66 -5.52
C GLY A 47 -13.08 16.56 -4.68
N GLY A 48 -13.35 15.44 -4.00
CA GLY A 48 -14.51 15.30 -3.11
C GLY A 48 -14.24 15.81 -1.70
N LEU A 49 -15.17 16.59 -1.12
CA LEU A 49 -15.15 16.91 0.31
C LEU A 49 -15.60 15.68 1.10
N GLU A 50 -14.71 15.14 1.92
CA GLU A 50 -15.02 14.08 2.88
C GLU A 50 -15.19 14.68 4.28
N VAL A 51 -16.30 14.38 4.95
CA VAL A 51 -16.59 14.84 6.31
C VAL A 51 -16.56 13.65 7.27
N TYR A 52 -15.84 13.80 8.37
CA TYR A 52 -15.65 12.78 9.39
C TYR A 52 -16.11 13.30 10.75
N PHE A 53 -16.72 12.42 11.55
CA PHE A 53 -17.21 12.75 12.90
C PHE A 53 -16.61 11.81 13.94
N SER A 54 -16.32 12.34 15.12
CA SER A 54 -16.00 11.53 16.30
C SER A 54 -17.27 10.93 16.88
N LYS A 55 -17.18 9.69 17.37
CA LYS A 55 -18.28 9.07 18.12
C LYS A 55 -18.31 9.66 19.53
N GLY A 56 -19.47 10.14 19.97
CA GLY A 56 -19.64 10.86 21.24
C GLY A 56 -19.66 10.00 22.49
N ASP A 57 -19.52 8.67 22.37
CA ASP A 57 -19.61 7.76 23.50
C ASP A 57 -18.24 7.67 24.21
N SER A 58 -18.16 8.15 25.45
CA SER A 58 -16.94 8.25 26.29
C SER A 58 -16.27 6.93 26.68
N SER A 59 -16.53 5.83 25.98
CA SER A 59 -15.86 4.56 26.21
C SER A 59 -14.59 4.51 25.38
N ASN A 60 -13.44 4.58 26.07
CA ASN A 60 -12.05 4.35 25.64
C ASN A 60 -11.87 3.53 24.35
N SER A 61 -12.23 4.12 23.22
CA SER A 61 -12.05 3.54 21.90
C SER A 61 -11.47 4.63 21.06
N ASP A 62 -10.18 4.46 20.74
CA ASP A 62 -9.45 5.14 19.68
C ASP A 62 -10.43 5.75 18.67
N SER A 63 -10.61 7.07 18.73
CA SER A 63 -11.71 7.71 18.03
C SER A 63 -11.61 7.40 16.54
N SER A 64 -12.73 7.10 15.89
CA SER A 64 -12.75 6.80 14.45
C SER A 64 -12.04 7.90 13.65
N LEU A 65 -12.15 9.15 14.09
CA LEU A 65 -11.46 10.30 13.52
C LEU A 65 -9.93 10.20 13.63
N GLU A 66 -9.40 9.87 14.82
CA GLU A 66 -7.96 9.75 15.04
C GLU A 66 -7.37 8.61 14.21
N LYS A 67 -8.06 7.48 14.11
CA LYS A 67 -7.65 6.37 13.22
C LYS A 67 -7.55 6.81 11.76
N ILE A 68 -8.54 7.58 11.30
CA ILE A 68 -8.55 8.11 9.93
C ILE A 68 -7.42 9.11 9.72
N LEU A 69 -7.16 9.98 10.70
CA LEU A 69 -6.02 10.90 10.65
C LEU A 69 -4.70 10.13 10.54
N ILE A 70 -4.47 9.15 11.42
CA ILE A 70 -3.27 8.29 11.40
C ILE A 70 -3.15 7.54 10.07
N LEU A 71 -4.25 7.06 9.51
CA LEU A 71 -4.25 6.44 8.19
C LEU A 71 -3.78 7.42 7.11
N LYS A 72 -4.34 8.63 7.07
CA LYS A 72 -3.94 9.67 6.10
C LYS A 72 -2.46 10.05 6.25
N LEU A 73 -1.96 10.15 7.48
CA LEU A 73 -0.53 10.41 7.75
C LEU A 73 0.37 9.28 7.25
N ASN A 74 -0.01 8.01 7.44
CA ASN A 74 0.78 6.86 6.96
C ASN A 74 0.79 6.71 5.43
N LEU A 75 -0.17 7.32 4.73
CA LEU A 75 -0.25 7.29 3.27
C LEU A 75 0.56 8.40 2.60
N ALA A 76 1.05 9.39 3.37
CA ALA A 76 1.89 10.44 2.83
C ALA A 76 3.20 9.85 2.30
N THR A 77 3.60 10.26 1.10
CA THR A 77 4.82 9.75 0.44
C THR A 77 5.95 10.77 0.35
N GLU A 78 5.64 12.06 0.45
CA GLU A 78 6.62 13.13 0.19
C GLU A 78 6.68 14.16 1.32
N LYS A 79 5.52 14.68 1.74
CA LYS A 79 5.43 15.79 2.70
C LYS A 79 4.19 15.69 3.57
N ILE A 80 4.31 16.15 4.82
CA ILE A 80 3.22 16.40 5.76
C ILE A 80 3.40 17.81 6.32
N ASP A 81 2.46 18.71 6.01
CA ASP A 81 2.34 20.02 6.66
C ASP A 81 1.11 20.01 7.56
N ALA A 82 1.30 20.29 8.85
CA ALA A 82 0.21 20.32 9.82
C ALA A 82 0.21 21.64 10.59
N ALA A 83 -0.94 22.31 10.64
CA ALA A 83 -1.20 23.41 11.55
C ALA A 83 -2.18 22.93 12.61
N LEU A 84 -1.75 22.91 13.87
CA LEU A 84 -2.50 22.33 14.99
C LEU A 84 -2.54 23.32 16.15
N TYR A 85 -3.69 23.47 16.80
CA TYR A 85 -3.75 24.26 18.03
C TYR A 85 -2.93 23.59 19.15
N GLN A 86 -3.22 22.31 19.43
CA GLN A 86 -2.48 21.50 20.40
C GLN A 86 -2.24 20.09 19.85
N LEU A 87 -1.02 19.57 20.04
CA LEU A 87 -0.65 18.20 19.69
C LEU A 87 -0.44 17.37 20.96
N LYS A 88 -1.51 16.72 21.44
CA LYS A 88 -1.50 15.92 22.67
C LYS A 88 -1.60 14.40 22.45
N SER A 89 -2.10 13.96 21.29
CA SER A 89 -2.20 12.52 21.01
C SER A 89 -0.80 11.92 20.81
N LYS A 90 -0.43 10.98 21.69
CA LYS A 90 0.80 10.20 21.55
C LYS A 90 0.83 9.40 20.25
N GLN A 91 -0.31 8.81 19.85
CA GLN A 91 -0.37 7.99 18.64
C GLN A 91 -0.12 8.84 17.38
N VAL A 92 -0.71 10.04 17.32
CA VAL A 92 -0.48 10.99 16.22
C VAL A 92 0.97 11.45 16.21
N THR A 93 1.52 11.84 17.37
CA THR A 93 2.93 12.25 17.50
C THR A 93 3.90 11.15 17.06
N ASP A 94 3.72 9.91 17.53
CA ASP A 94 4.55 8.77 17.14
C ASP A 94 4.46 8.50 15.63
N THR A 95 3.28 8.66 15.05
CA THR A 95 3.06 8.50 13.60
C THR A 95 3.81 9.57 12.81
N LEU A 96 3.76 10.84 13.23
CA LEU A 96 4.51 11.93 12.59
C LEU A 96 6.03 11.71 12.69
N ILE A 97 6.52 11.28 13.86
CA ILE A 97 7.93 10.93 14.07
C ILE A 97 8.34 9.77 13.15
N LYS A 98 7.50 8.73 13.04
CA LYS A 98 7.74 7.60 12.15
C LYS A 98 7.80 8.04 10.68
N ALA A 99 6.87 8.91 10.24
CA ALA A 99 6.87 9.45 8.89
C ALA A 99 8.18 10.20 8.58
N HIS A 100 8.60 11.09 9.48
CA HIS A 100 9.89 11.79 9.37
C HIS A 100 11.07 10.82 9.28
N LYS A 101 11.11 9.78 10.12
CA LYS A 101 12.16 8.74 10.07
C LYS A 101 12.18 7.97 8.74
N ASN A 102 11.05 7.88 8.05
CA ASN A 102 10.95 7.27 6.72
C ASN A 102 11.34 8.24 5.58
N GLY A 103 11.87 9.43 5.89
CA GLY A 103 12.32 10.41 4.90
C GLY A 103 11.23 11.33 4.36
N ILE A 104 10.01 11.26 4.90
CA ILE A 104 8.93 12.20 4.56
C ILE A 104 9.24 13.55 5.22
N ASN A 105 9.10 14.66 4.48
CA ASN A 105 9.31 16.00 5.04
C ASN A 105 8.12 16.38 5.93
N VAL A 106 8.33 16.44 7.25
CA VAL A 106 7.27 16.74 8.23
C VAL A 106 7.50 18.12 8.84
N GLN A 107 6.50 19.00 8.69
CA GLN A 107 6.46 20.33 9.31
C GLN A 107 5.19 20.47 10.15
N VAL A 108 5.35 20.82 11.42
CA VAL A 108 4.23 21.02 12.35
C VAL A 108 4.32 22.43 12.91
N MET A 109 3.26 23.21 12.72
CA MET A 109 3.08 24.52 13.32
C MET A 109 2.08 24.39 14.46
N THR A 110 2.49 24.74 15.67
CA THR A 110 1.60 24.84 16.83
C THR A 110 1.51 26.27 17.32
N GLU A 111 0.35 26.62 17.88
CA GLU A 111 0.22 27.89 18.58
C GLU A 111 1.02 27.82 19.89
N ASN A 112 1.78 28.88 20.18
CA ASN A 112 2.44 29.06 21.47
C ASN A 112 1.46 29.82 22.36
N GLU A 113 1.00 29.19 23.44
CA GLU A 113 0.37 29.90 24.56
C GLU A 113 1.43 30.66 25.37
#